data_AF-A0A8B6DG85-F1
#
_entry.id   AF-A0A8B6DG85-F1
#
_cell.length_a   1.000
_cell.length_b   1.000
_cell.length_c   1.000
_cell.angle_alpha   90.00
_cell.angle_beta   90.00
_cell.angle_gamma   90.00
#
_symmetry.space_group_name_H-M   'P 1'
#
loop_
_entity.id
_entity.type
_entity.pdbx_description
1 polymer ?
#
loop_
_entity_poly.entity_id
_entity_poly.type
_entity_poly.pdbx_seq_one_letter_code
_entity_poly.pdbx_strand_id
1 'polypeptide(L)'
;MMLLLTAYLLSVMQVKTILGLTCFACSGLHDPWYCDKVEQCSEGQTCGMTKVVTKSGESNFYLGCVNSTDCQSRQRRSDIHSYCHSCCTTDVCNKNGCGHNGIPINQVGPICYQCTAIPNHTDCKTVTLCRANEICFIYSFGGYIKVYMSGCRTRLSCQKYSGFNNIIGRKRKETRREQGCNQCCDNNLCNSNCTDNK
;
A
#
# COMPACT_ATOMS: atom_id res chain seq x y z
N MET A 1 45.02 -15.82 13.79
CA MET A 1 44.00 -15.10 14.60
C MET A 1 43.46 -13.84 13.91
N MET A 2 44.19 -13.18 13.00
CA MET A 2 43.68 -12.03 12.20
C MET A 2 42.69 -12.40 11.09
N LEU A 3 42.76 -13.61 10.51
CA LEU A 3 41.88 -14.04 9.40
C LEU A 3 40.44 -14.38 9.84
N LEU A 4 40.20 -14.60 11.13
CA LEU A 4 38.86 -14.87 11.66
C LEU A 4 38.07 -13.58 11.93
N LEU A 5 38.76 -12.44 12.10
CA LEU A 5 38.15 -11.13 12.34
C LEU A 5 37.58 -10.51 11.06
N THR A 6 38.18 -10.77 9.90
CA THR A 6 37.69 -10.26 8.61
C THR A 6 36.44 -10.98 8.12
N ALA A 7 36.27 -12.27 8.46
CA ALA A 7 35.07 -13.03 8.13
C ALA A 7 33.84 -12.56 8.94
N TYR A 8 34.03 -12.10 10.17
CA TYR A 8 32.93 -11.60 11.01
C TYR A 8 32.36 -10.27 10.48
N LEU A 9 33.20 -9.39 9.93
CA LEU A 9 32.78 -8.08 9.41
C LEU A 9 31.96 -8.16 8.11
N LEU A 10 32.07 -9.26 7.34
CA LEU A 10 31.24 -9.50 6.15
C LEU A 10 29.85 -10.07 6.47
N SER A 11 29.58 -10.48 7.71
CA SER A 11 28.33 -11.16 8.08
C SER A 11 27.17 -10.22 8.46
N VAL A 12 27.38 -8.90 8.47
CA VAL A 12 26.38 -7.91 8.92
C VAL A 12 25.96 -6.94 7.80
N MET A 13 25.89 -7.42 6.56
CA MET A 13 25.08 -6.75 5.54
C MET A 13 23.61 -7.02 5.85
N GLN A 14 23.06 -6.27 6.82
CA GLN A 14 21.62 -6.18 6.99
C GLN A 14 21.06 -5.62 5.68
N VAL A 15 20.49 -6.50 4.86
CA VAL A 15 19.62 -6.09 3.76
C VAL A 15 18.43 -5.41 4.43
N LYS A 16 18.52 -4.10 4.65
CA LYS A 16 17.34 -3.29 4.92
C LYS A 16 16.48 -3.45 3.68
N THR A 17 15.44 -4.27 3.77
CA THR A 17 14.34 -4.22 2.84
C THR A 17 13.75 -2.81 2.97
N ILE A 18 14.20 -1.90 2.11
CA ILE A 18 13.57 -0.61 1.95
C ILE A 18 12.17 -0.95 1.42
N LEU A 19 11.16 -0.80 2.27
CA LEU A 19 9.78 -0.82 1.84
C LEU A 19 9.66 0.22 0.72
N GLY A 20 9.30 -0.24 -0.47
CA GLY A 20 9.17 0.62 -1.65
C GLY A 20 8.08 1.67 -1.41
N LEU A 21 8.38 2.91 -1.82
CA LEU A 21 7.43 4.02 -1.81
C LEU A 21 6.15 3.62 -2.55
N THR A 22 4.97 3.87 -1.99
CA THR A 22 3.70 3.56 -2.65
C THR A 22 3.06 4.82 -3.23
N CYS A 23 2.61 4.78 -4.48
CA CYS A 23 2.04 5.94 -5.18
C CYS A 23 0.66 5.62 -5.78
N PHE A 24 -0.17 6.65 -5.99
CA PHE A 24 -1.33 6.49 -6.87
C PHE A 24 -0.87 6.22 -8.30
N ALA A 25 -1.55 5.29 -8.98
CA ALA A 25 -1.11 4.73 -10.26
C ALA A 25 -2.28 4.61 -11.25
N CYS A 26 -2.53 5.69 -12.00
CA CYS A 26 -3.61 5.75 -12.97
C CYS A 26 -3.18 6.54 -14.20
N SER A 27 -3.68 6.17 -15.38
CA SER A 27 -3.30 6.79 -16.66
C SER A 27 -4.51 7.31 -17.41
N GLY A 28 -4.37 8.48 -18.04
CA GLY A 28 -5.38 9.04 -18.94
C GLY A 28 -6.71 9.39 -18.26
N LEU A 29 -6.67 9.81 -16.99
CA LEU A 29 -7.89 10.23 -16.29
C LEU A 29 -8.26 11.66 -16.68
N HIS A 30 -9.56 11.95 -16.81
CA HIS A 30 -10.03 13.33 -16.95
C HIS A 30 -9.96 14.10 -15.61
N ASP A 31 -10.14 13.40 -14.49
CA ASP A 31 -9.98 13.95 -13.14
C ASP A 31 -9.28 12.91 -12.23
N PRO A 32 -8.22 13.31 -11.49
CA PRO A 32 -7.53 12.46 -10.52
C PRO A 32 -8.44 11.85 -9.44
N TRP A 33 -9.58 12.47 -9.15
CA TRP A 33 -10.57 11.99 -8.20
C TRP A 33 -10.96 10.53 -8.43
N TYR A 34 -10.97 10.08 -9.69
CA TYR A 34 -11.36 8.72 -10.07
C TYR A 34 -10.23 7.69 -9.94
N CYS A 35 -9.06 8.06 -9.45
CA CYS A 35 -7.97 7.12 -9.26
C CYS A 35 -8.15 6.32 -7.97
N ASP A 36 -8.37 5.01 -8.11
CA ASP A 36 -8.54 4.05 -7.01
C ASP A 36 -7.41 3.01 -6.94
N LYS A 37 -6.35 3.19 -7.74
CA LYS A 37 -5.23 2.27 -7.84
C LYS A 37 -3.96 2.86 -7.24
N VAL A 38 -3.19 1.98 -6.61
CA VAL A 38 -1.86 2.27 -6.09
C VAL A 38 -0.86 1.25 -6.59
N GLU A 39 0.41 1.62 -6.63
CA GLU A 39 1.52 0.74 -6.98
C GLU A 39 2.72 0.98 -6.05
N GLN A 40 3.56 -0.04 -5.88
CA GLN A 40 4.87 0.10 -5.21
C GLN A 40 5.95 0.49 -6.21
N CYS A 41 6.69 1.53 -5.87
CA CYS A 41 7.83 2.00 -6.63
C CYS A 41 9.08 1.17 -6.36
N SER A 42 9.91 1.07 -7.39
CA SER A 42 11.26 0.51 -7.30
C SER A 42 12.23 1.49 -6.66
N GLU A 43 13.44 1.01 -6.34
CA GLU A 43 14.52 1.86 -5.86
C GLU A 43 14.83 3.00 -6.85
N GLY A 44 15.03 4.22 -6.34
CA GLY A 44 15.30 5.41 -7.15
C GLY A 44 14.07 6.06 -7.80
N GLN A 45 12.89 5.45 -7.66
CA GLN A 45 11.64 6.04 -8.11
C GLN A 45 10.95 6.88 -7.02
N THR A 46 10.12 7.81 -7.46
CA THR A 46 9.35 8.76 -6.63
C THR A 46 7.91 8.84 -7.14
N CYS A 47 6.98 9.37 -6.36
CA CYS A 47 5.61 9.54 -6.84
C CYS A 47 5.54 10.74 -7.79
N GLY A 48 4.96 10.53 -8.96
CA GLY A 48 4.75 11.55 -9.98
C GLY A 48 3.27 11.79 -10.27
N MET A 49 2.97 13.00 -10.72
CA MET A 49 1.70 13.38 -11.32
C MET A 49 1.96 14.31 -12.50
N THR A 50 1.38 13.98 -13.64
CA THR A 50 1.43 14.78 -14.87
C THR A 50 0.02 15.20 -15.26
N LYS A 51 -0.17 16.48 -15.53
CA LYS A 51 -1.38 17.04 -16.15
C LYS A 51 -1.02 17.56 -17.54
N VAL A 52 -1.72 17.09 -18.56
CA VAL A 52 -1.61 17.57 -19.93
C VAL A 52 -2.95 18.18 -20.33
N VAL A 53 -2.93 19.44 -20.76
CA VAL A 53 -4.09 20.11 -21.35
C VAL A 53 -3.84 20.33 -22.83
N THR A 54 -4.69 19.79 -23.68
CA THR A 54 -4.61 19.95 -25.14
C THR A 54 -5.06 21.35 -25.56
N LYS A 55 -4.81 21.73 -26.81
CA LYS A 55 -5.34 23.00 -27.37
C LYS A 55 -6.87 23.07 -27.43
N SER A 56 -7.58 21.93 -27.46
CA SER A 56 -9.04 21.90 -27.35
C SER A 56 -9.54 22.14 -25.91
N GLY A 57 -8.64 22.16 -24.92
CA GLY A 57 -8.96 22.35 -23.51
C GLY A 57 -9.18 21.05 -22.73
N GLU A 58 -9.07 19.88 -23.37
CA GLU A 58 -9.19 18.59 -22.71
C GLU A 58 -8.00 18.35 -21.78
N SER A 59 -8.28 17.94 -20.54
CA SER A 59 -7.25 17.62 -19.54
C SER A 59 -7.13 16.12 -19.33
N ASN A 60 -5.90 15.63 -19.38
CA ASN A 60 -5.55 14.25 -19.02
C ASN A 60 -4.54 14.23 -17.88
N PHE A 61 -4.74 13.31 -16.96
CA PHE A 61 -3.93 13.12 -15.77
C PHE A 61 -3.27 11.74 -15.77
N TYR A 62 -2.01 11.71 -15.34
CA TYR A 62 -1.20 10.51 -15.23
C TYR A 62 -0.50 10.51 -13.88
N LEU A 63 -0.75 9.49 -13.07
CA LEU A 63 -0.19 9.29 -11.74
C LEU A 63 0.58 7.98 -11.74
N GLY A 64 1.72 7.92 -11.05
CA GLY A 64 2.46 6.67 -10.87
C GLY A 64 3.85 6.90 -10.30
N CYS A 65 4.64 5.84 -10.29
CA CYS A 65 6.06 5.86 -10.00
C CYS A 65 6.84 6.42 -11.20
N VAL A 66 7.69 7.40 -10.95
CA VAL A 66 8.57 8.02 -11.95
C VAL A 66 10.01 7.99 -11.46
N ASN A 67 10.99 7.96 -12.36
CA ASN A 67 12.38 8.08 -11.92
C ASN A 67 12.59 9.45 -11.30
N SER A 68 13.34 9.50 -10.19
CA SER A 68 13.61 10.76 -9.49
C SER A 68 14.32 11.79 -10.39
N THR A 69 15.08 11.33 -11.39
CA THR A 69 15.73 12.17 -12.41
C THR A 69 14.75 12.82 -13.38
N ASP A 70 13.61 12.20 -13.64
CA ASP A 70 12.63 12.66 -14.63
C ASP A 70 11.77 13.82 -14.10
N CYS A 71 11.79 14.05 -12.78
CA CYS A 71 11.03 15.11 -12.11
C CYS A 71 11.41 16.53 -12.54
N GLN A 72 12.56 16.72 -13.19
CA GLN A 72 12.97 18.00 -13.74
C GLN A 72 12.69 18.13 -15.24
N SER A 73 12.24 17.06 -15.89
CA SER A 73 12.00 17.07 -17.33
C SER A 73 10.72 17.87 -17.65
N ARG A 74 10.85 18.83 -18.58
CA ARG A 74 9.71 19.52 -19.17
C ARG A 74 9.48 18.95 -20.56
N GLN A 75 8.32 18.33 -20.77
CA GLN A 75 7.95 17.89 -22.11
C GLN A 75 7.38 19.07 -22.91
N ARG A 76 7.99 19.40 -24.05
CA ARG A 76 7.44 20.35 -25.02
C ARG A 76 6.92 19.56 -26.22
N ARG A 77 5.61 19.57 -26.44
CA ARG A 77 4.97 19.11 -27.69
C ARG A 77 4.11 20.23 -28.26
N SER A 78 3.98 20.27 -29.59
CA SER A 78 3.32 21.36 -30.31
C SER A 78 1.79 21.39 -30.15
N ASP A 79 1.19 20.29 -29.69
CA ASP A 79 -0.25 20.05 -29.47
C ASP A 79 -0.71 20.33 -28.02
N ILE A 80 0.22 20.62 -27.11
CA ILE A 80 -0.05 20.87 -25.70
C ILE A 80 -0.27 22.36 -25.45
N HIS A 81 -1.41 22.71 -24.84
CA HIS A 81 -1.69 24.05 -24.35
C HIS A 81 -1.01 24.32 -23.00
N SER A 82 -1.14 23.39 -22.05
CA SER A 82 -0.45 23.48 -20.77
C SER A 82 0.02 22.12 -20.28
N TYR A 83 1.17 22.12 -19.60
CA TYR A 83 1.81 20.93 -19.05
C TYR A 83 2.20 21.21 -17.61
N CYS A 84 1.86 20.29 -16.72
CA CYS A 84 2.41 20.24 -15.38
C CYS A 84 2.94 18.85 -15.09
N HIS A 85 4.09 18.80 -14.42
CA HIS A 85 4.66 17.60 -13.84
C HIS A 85 5.11 17.93 -12.42
N SER A 86 4.67 17.13 -11.45
CA SER A 86 5.01 17.28 -10.04
C SER A 86 5.42 15.96 -9.44
N CYS A 87 6.42 15.99 -8.57
CA CYS A 87 6.91 14.82 -7.87
C CYS A 87 6.94 15.02 -6.36
N CYS A 88 6.89 13.92 -5.61
CA CYS A 88 6.98 13.92 -4.16
C CYS A 88 7.38 12.53 -3.64
N THR A 89 7.95 12.48 -2.43
CA THR A 89 8.72 11.33 -1.94
C THR A 89 8.08 10.57 -0.76
N THR A 90 6.82 10.86 -0.45
CA THR A 90 6.08 10.18 0.63
C THR A 90 4.93 9.36 0.07
N ASP A 91 4.48 8.34 0.80
CA ASP A 91 3.42 7.45 0.31
C ASP A 91 2.18 8.23 -0.11
N VAL A 92 1.65 7.90 -1.29
CA VAL A 92 0.45 8.47 -1.92
C VAL A 92 0.41 10.01 -1.94
N CYS A 93 1.59 10.64 -1.95
CA CYS A 93 1.71 12.09 -1.93
C CYS A 93 1.26 12.74 -3.24
N ASN A 94 1.31 12.00 -4.35
CA ASN A 94 0.93 12.49 -5.68
C ASN A 94 -0.59 12.72 -5.82
N LYS A 95 -1.36 12.52 -4.75
CA LYS A 95 -2.79 12.88 -4.69
C LYS A 95 -3.05 14.36 -4.99
N ASN A 96 -2.16 15.28 -4.59
CA ASN A 96 -2.36 16.74 -4.70
C ASN A 96 -1.40 17.40 -5.71
N GLY A 97 -0.86 16.62 -6.64
CA GLY A 97 0.07 17.14 -7.64
C GLY A 97 -0.60 18.17 -8.56
N CYS A 98 0.22 19.01 -9.20
CA CYS A 98 -0.23 19.97 -10.20
C CYS A 98 -1.34 20.96 -9.75
N GLY A 99 -1.39 21.28 -8.45
CA GLY A 99 -2.35 22.25 -7.89
C GLY A 99 -3.79 21.74 -7.86
N HIS A 100 -4.02 20.43 -8.03
CA HIS A 100 -5.34 19.84 -7.90
C HIS A 100 -5.70 19.60 -6.43
N ASN A 101 -6.98 19.72 -6.08
CA ASN A 101 -7.50 19.43 -4.73
C ASN A 101 -7.42 17.94 -4.35
N GLY A 102 -7.04 17.11 -5.31
CA GLY A 102 -6.61 15.75 -5.14
C GLY A 102 -7.69 14.74 -4.82
N ILE A 103 -7.24 13.52 -4.53
CA ILE A 103 -8.11 12.39 -4.22
C ILE A 103 -8.66 12.59 -2.80
N PRO A 104 -9.99 12.62 -2.62
CA PRO A 104 -10.62 12.94 -1.34
C PRO A 104 -10.25 11.91 -0.28
N ILE A 105 -9.46 12.34 0.70
CA ILE A 105 -8.94 11.49 1.78
C ILE A 105 -10.07 10.83 2.58
N ASN A 106 -11.24 11.48 2.66
CA ASN A 106 -12.40 10.97 3.39
C ASN A 106 -13.14 9.83 2.67
N GLN A 107 -12.81 9.53 1.41
CA GLN A 107 -13.43 8.46 0.63
C GLN A 107 -12.55 7.22 0.49
N VAL A 108 -11.30 7.31 0.93
CA VAL A 108 -10.32 6.22 0.87
C VAL A 108 -9.96 5.75 2.27
N GLY A 109 -9.72 4.46 2.41
CA GLY A 109 -9.22 3.82 3.62
C GLY A 109 -7.70 3.72 3.62
N PRO A 110 -7.12 2.93 4.52
CA PRO A 110 -5.68 2.68 4.54
C PRO A 110 -5.24 1.90 3.29
N ILE A 111 -3.94 1.95 3.00
CA ILE A 111 -3.30 1.05 2.05
C ILE A 111 -2.96 -0.23 2.80
N CYS A 112 -3.26 -1.39 2.23
CA CYS A 112 -3.01 -2.68 2.88
C CYS A 112 -2.30 -3.63 1.94
N TYR A 113 -1.52 -4.56 2.50
CA TYR A 113 -1.07 -5.73 1.75
C TYR A 113 -2.27 -6.57 1.33
N GLN A 114 -2.27 -7.04 0.09
CA GLN A 114 -3.37 -7.80 -0.52
C GLN A 114 -2.81 -9.06 -1.18
N CYS A 115 -2.86 -10.17 -0.43
CA CYS A 115 -2.40 -11.46 -0.93
C CYS A 115 -3.35 -12.58 -0.52
N THR A 116 -3.50 -13.57 -1.38
CA THR A 116 -4.37 -14.73 -1.16
C THR A 116 -3.54 -16.01 -1.09
N ALA A 117 -3.67 -16.73 0.02
CA ALA A 117 -3.11 -18.06 0.24
C ALA A 117 -1.60 -18.19 -0.03
N ILE A 118 -0.81 -17.28 0.54
CA ILE A 118 0.66 -17.32 0.45
C ILE A 118 1.27 -18.13 1.60
N PRO A 119 2.41 -18.82 1.42
CA PRO A 119 3.00 -19.66 2.47
C PRO A 119 3.68 -18.85 3.58
N ASN A 120 4.10 -17.62 3.31
CA ASN A 120 4.73 -16.74 4.27
C ASN A 120 4.20 -15.31 4.09
N HIS A 121 3.74 -14.69 5.18
CA HIS A 121 3.17 -13.33 5.13
C HIS A 121 4.17 -12.27 4.65
N THR A 122 5.48 -12.45 4.87
CA THR A 122 6.50 -11.48 4.45
C THR A 122 6.69 -11.41 2.94
N ASP A 123 6.21 -12.42 2.21
CA ASP A 123 6.35 -12.54 0.77
C ASP A 123 5.30 -11.72 0.03
N CYS A 124 4.29 -11.18 0.74
CA CYS A 124 3.30 -10.32 0.13
C CYS A 124 3.93 -8.99 -0.29
N LYS A 125 3.99 -8.75 -1.60
CA LYS A 125 4.45 -7.47 -2.19
C LYS A 125 3.32 -6.66 -2.84
N THR A 126 2.15 -7.29 -3.04
CA THR A 126 0.99 -6.62 -3.60
C THR A 126 0.30 -5.78 -2.53
N VAL A 127 0.01 -4.54 -2.87
CA VAL A 127 -0.73 -3.60 -2.03
C VAL A 127 -2.04 -3.19 -2.70
N THR A 128 -3.00 -2.73 -1.92
CA THR A 128 -4.27 -2.22 -2.41
C THR A 128 -4.72 -1.04 -1.55
N LEU A 129 -5.52 -0.15 -2.13
CA LEU A 129 -6.15 0.95 -1.42
C LEU A 129 -7.53 0.51 -0.93
N CYS A 130 -7.76 0.55 0.38
CA CYS A 130 -9.06 0.22 0.94
C CYS A 130 -10.09 1.33 0.71
N ARG A 131 -11.37 0.99 0.86
CA ARG A 131 -12.46 1.98 0.94
C ARG A 131 -12.49 2.66 2.31
N ALA A 132 -13.16 3.81 2.41
CA ALA A 132 -13.27 4.58 3.67
C ALA A 132 -13.77 3.78 4.89
N ASN A 133 -14.60 2.76 4.69
CA ASN A 133 -15.14 1.90 5.76
C ASN A 133 -14.37 0.60 5.97
N GLU A 134 -13.27 0.42 5.24
CA GLU A 134 -12.41 -0.75 5.29
C GLU A 134 -11.10 -0.44 6.03
N ILE A 135 -10.53 -1.48 6.61
CA ILE A 135 -9.28 -1.48 7.35
C ILE A 135 -8.46 -2.69 6.92
N CYS A 136 -7.16 -2.69 7.23
CA CYS A 136 -6.31 -3.81 6.89
C CYS A 136 -6.63 -5.03 7.74
N PHE A 137 -6.58 -6.20 7.12
CA PHE A 137 -6.62 -7.47 7.84
C PHE A 137 -5.49 -8.40 7.37
N ILE A 138 -5.12 -9.32 8.26
CA ILE A 138 -4.31 -10.49 7.94
C ILE A 138 -4.79 -11.65 8.82
N TYR A 139 -4.89 -12.83 8.24
CA TYR A 139 -5.11 -14.04 9.01
C TYR A 139 -4.37 -15.22 8.41
N SER A 140 -4.10 -16.23 9.24
CA SER A 140 -3.58 -17.51 8.80
C SER A 140 -4.61 -18.62 8.99
N PHE A 141 -4.57 -19.58 8.08
CA PHE A 141 -5.42 -20.76 8.13
C PHE A 141 -4.66 -21.99 7.64
N GLY A 142 -5.20 -23.17 7.93
CA GLY A 142 -4.55 -24.45 7.66
C GLY A 142 -3.98 -25.10 8.92
N GLY A 143 -3.99 -26.44 8.93
CA GLY A 143 -3.52 -27.24 10.07
C GLY A 143 -2.01 -27.46 10.02
N TYR A 144 -1.56 -28.35 9.14
CA TYR A 144 -0.14 -28.69 8.98
C TYR A 144 0.63 -27.68 8.12
N ILE A 145 -0.01 -27.19 7.06
CA ILE A 145 0.53 -26.15 6.18
C ILE A 145 -0.27 -24.89 6.48
N LYS A 146 0.40 -23.90 7.07
CA LYS A 146 -0.17 -22.58 7.29
C LYS A 146 -0.07 -21.77 6.01
N VAL A 147 -1.17 -21.14 5.63
CA VAL A 147 -1.23 -20.15 4.56
C VAL A 147 -1.81 -18.86 5.10
N TYR A 148 -1.39 -17.75 4.51
CA TYR A 148 -1.74 -16.40 4.94
C TYR A 148 -2.61 -15.73 3.90
N MET A 149 -3.57 -14.95 4.37
CA MET A 149 -4.40 -14.08 3.54
C MET A 149 -4.48 -12.70 4.17
N SER A 150 -4.29 -11.68 3.35
CA SER A 150 -4.28 -10.28 3.75
C SER A 150 -5.06 -9.42 2.76
N GLY A 151 -5.59 -8.30 3.23
CA GLY A 151 -6.30 -7.37 2.36
C GLY A 151 -7.07 -6.30 3.11
N CYS A 152 -8.08 -5.78 2.41
CA CYS A 152 -9.08 -4.86 2.96
C CYS A 152 -10.32 -5.59 3.45
N ARG A 153 -10.84 -5.17 4.60
CA ARG A 153 -12.07 -5.70 5.19
C ARG A 153 -12.83 -4.58 5.88
N THR A 154 -14.16 -4.64 5.89
CA THR A 154 -14.97 -3.65 6.61
C THR A 154 -14.65 -3.64 8.12
N ARG A 155 -14.60 -2.44 8.71
CA ARG A 155 -14.35 -2.26 10.16
C ARG A 155 -15.29 -3.12 11.02
N LEU A 156 -16.56 -3.21 10.62
CA LEU A 156 -17.57 -4.05 11.30
C LEU A 156 -17.26 -5.55 11.26
N SER A 157 -16.70 -6.04 10.16
CA SER A 157 -16.32 -7.45 10.04
C SER A 157 -15.14 -7.78 10.96
N CYS A 158 -14.17 -6.86 11.10
CA CYS A 158 -13.05 -7.04 12.03
C CYS A 158 -13.49 -7.10 13.50
N GLN A 159 -14.44 -6.26 13.92
CA GLN A 159 -14.97 -6.23 15.31
C GLN A 159 -15.67 -7.52 15.74
N LYS A 160 -16.07 -8.39 14.79
CA LYS A 160 -16.66 -9.69 15.13
C LYS A 160 -15.63 -10.73 15.56
N TYR A 161 -14.35 -10.54 15.22
CA TYR A 161 -13.27 -11.50 15.48
C TYR A 161 -12.23 -10.98 16.47
N SER A 162 -11.96 -9.67 16.48
CA SER A 162 -11.22 -9.04 17.57
C SER A 162 -12.19 -8.80 18.72
N GLY A 163 -11.94 -9.36 19.91
CA GLY A 163 -12.80 -9.28 21.10
C GLY A 163 -13.09 -7.88 21.67
N PHE A 164 -13.07 -6.84 20.84
CA PHE A 164 -13.55 -5.50 21.11
C PHE A 164 -15.08 -5.46 21.04
N ASN A 165 -15.72 -6.08 22.04
CA ASN A 165 -16.88 -5.52 22.74
C ASN A 165 -17.30 -6.46 23.85
N ASN A 166 -17.42 -5.89 25.05
CA ASN A 166 -18.15 -6.46 26.19
C ASN A 166 -19.64 -6.61 25.84
N ILE A 167 -19.98 -7.55 24.96
CA ILE A 167 -21.37 -7.98 24.79
C ILE A 167 -21.66 -8.93 25.94
N ILE A 168 -22.41 -8.44 26.93
CA ILE A 168 -23.05 -9.26 27.97
C ILE A 168 -24.09 -10.13 27.27
N GLY A 169 -23.65 -11.31 26.83
CA GLY A 169 -24.48 -12.28 26.11
C GLY A 169 -23.66 -13.53 25.82
N ARG A 170 -23.88 -14.56 26.66
CA ARG A 170 -23.41 -15.96 26.55
C ARG A 170 -22.30 -16.19 25.51
N LYS A 171 -21.04 -16.17 25.97
CA LYS A 171 -19.93 -16.84 25.27
C LYS A 171 -20.34 -18.28 25.01
N ARG A 172 -20.76 -18.63 23.80
CA ARG A 172 -20.53 -19.99 23.31
C ARG A 172 -19.02 -20.12 23.32
N LYS A 173 -18.49 -21.00 24.17
CA LYS A 173 -17.12 -21.47 24.04
C LYS A 173 -17.01 -22.04 22.63
N GLU A 174 -16.59 -21.22 21.68
CA GLU A 174 -16.22 -21.68 20.36
C GLU A 174 -14.87 -22.37 20.55
N THR A 175 -14.97 -23.60 21.03
CA THR A 175 -13.93 -24.60 21.03
C THR A 175 -13.61 -24.96 19.59
N ARG A 176 -12.89 -24.08 18.88
CA ARG A 176 -12.00 -24.50 17.80
C ARG A 176 -10.69 -23.75 17.96
N ARG A 177 -9.65 -24.56 18.09
CA ARG A 177 -8.24 -24.22 17.93
C ARG A 177 -8.04 -23.39 16.64
N GLU A 178 -8.18 -22.06 16.71
CA GLU A 178 -7.58 -21.19 15.70
C GLU A 178 -6.08 -21.16 16.00
N GLN A 179 -5.34 -22.14 15.50
CA GLN A 179 -3.86 -22.16 15.54
C GLN A 179 -3.27 -21.19 14.51
N GLY A 180 -3.81 -19.97 14.44
CA GLY A 180 -3.42 -18.97 13.46
C GLY A 180 -3.64 -17.54 13.96
N CYS A 181 -3.02 -16.57 13.31
CA CYS A 181 -3.32 -15.16 13.57
C CYS A 181 -4.63 -14.78 12.90
N ASN A 182 -5.31 -13.80 13.47
CA ASN A 182 -6.43 -13.10 12.87
C ASN A 182 -6.42 -11.68 13.42
N GLN A 183 -5.86 -10.75 12.65
CA GLN A 183 -5.53 -9.40 13.09
C GLN A 183 -6.11 -8.38 12.12
N CYS A 184 -6.56 -7.26 12.69
CA CYS A 184 -6.97 -6.08 11.94
C CYS A 184 -6.29 -4.83 12.49
N CYS A 185 -6.07 -3.85 11.63
CA CYS A 185 -5.40 -2.60 11.99
C CYS A 185 -5.76 -1.49 10.98
N ASP A 186 -5.69 -0.24 11.43
CA ASP A 186 -6.25 0.91 10.71
C ASP A 186 -5.17 1.79 10.03
N ASN A 187 -3.89 1.43 10.17
CA ASN A 187 -2.76 2.18 9.60
C ASN A 187 -2.34 1.63 8.23
N ASN A 188 -1.67 2.45 7.42
CA ASN A 188 -1.11 1.98 6.16
C ASN A 188 -0.12 0.83 6.38
N LEU A 189 -0.24 -0.22 5.56
CA LEU A 189 0.63 -1.38 5.48
C LEU A 189 0.82 -2.11 6.82
N CYS A 190 -0.12 -1.93 7.76
CA CYS A 190 -0.02 -2.45 9.10
C CYS A 190 -0.23 -3.97 9.18
N ASN A 191 -0.80 -4.57 8.14
CA ASN A 191 -1.03 -6.01 8.01
C ASN A 191 0.19 -6.75 7.42
N SER A 192 1.40 -6.27 7.71
CA SER A 192 2.67 -6.83 7.25
C SER A 192 3.13 -8.06 8.04
N ASN A 193 2.60 -8.23 9.25
CA ASN A 193 3.00 -9.28 10.17
C ASN A 193 1.78 -10.02 10.73
N CYS A 194 1.95 -11.30 11.00
CA CYS A 194 0.93 -12.20 11.51
C CYS A 194 1.55 -12.98 12.66
N THR A 195 1.37 -12.47 13.89
CA THR A 195 1.84 -13.16 15.09
C THR A 195 0.78 -14.13 15.58
N ASP A 196 1.13 -15.41 15.67
CA ASP A 196 0.27 -16.41 16.29
C ASP A 196 0.06 -16.05 17.77
N ASN A 197 -1.20 -15.98 18.22
CA ASN A 197 -1.50 -15.91 19.65
C ASN A 197 -1.14 -17.27 20.27
N LYS A 198 -0.05 -17.32 21.05
CA LYS A 198 0.34 -18.51 21.81
C LYS A 198 -0.62 -18.78 22.96
#